data_AF-A0A392NKR0-F1
#
_entry.id   AF-A0A392NKR0-F1
#
_cell.length_a   1.000
_cell.length_b   1.000
_cell.length_c   1.000
_cell.angle_alpha   90.00
_cell.angle_beta   90.00
_cell.angle_gamma   90.00
#
_symmetry.space_group_name_H-M   'P 1'
#
loop_
_entity.id
_entity.type
_entity.pdbx_description
1 polymer ?
#
loop_
_entity_poly.entity_id
_entity_poly.type
_entity_poly.pdbx_seq_one_letter_code
_entity_poly.pdbx_strand_id
1 'polypeptide(L)'
;MQSWTLFGAAFAVGIDVDAQAIASAYQNAALNNIGPDRMQLQLIASENTLSSEGDQTSGVVEGENTLDIQTFTDKDKYDVVIANILLNPLLDNADQIISCAKPGAVIGLSGILSEQVHYIIERYSPFLEGIEVSKMDDWAC
;
A
#
# COMPACT_ATOMS: atom_id res chain seq x y z
N MET A 1 8.69 -15.41 -7.04
CA MET A 1 7.86 -14.27 -6.59
C MET A 1 7.80 -13.31 -7.77
N GLN A 2 6.64 -13.20 -8.44
CA GLN A 2 6.54 -12.54 -9.76
C GLN A 2 6.34 -11.02 -9.60
N SER A 3 7.05 -10.23 -10.42
CA SER A 3 6.99 -8.77 -10.42
C SER A 3 5.95 -8.27 -11.43
N TRP A 4 5.06 -7.38 -11.00
CA TRP A 4 3.84 -6.95 -11.73
C TRP A 4 4.10 -6.22 -13.07
N THR A 5 5.28 -5.62 -13.26
CA THR A 5 5.65 -4.93 -14.51
C THR A 5 5.88 -5.87 -15.70
N LEU A 6 5.96 -7.17 -15.49
CA LEU A 6 5.96 -8.17 -16.58
C LEU A 6 4.58 -8.31 -17.25
N PHE A 7 3.49 -7.91 -16.59
CA PHE A 7 2.13 -8.01 -17.12
C PHE A 7 1.69 -6.79 -17.95
N GLY A 8 2.64 -5.94 -18.37
CA GLY A 8 2.38 -4.86 -19.31
C GLY A 8 1.87 -3.55 -18.70
N ALA A 9 1.91 -3.40 -17.37
CA ALA A 9 1.67 -2.11 -16.74
C ALA A 9 2.68 -1.07 -17.27
N ALA A 10 2.18 0.09 -17.68
CA ALA A 10 3.00 1.19 -18.16
C ALA A 10 3.89 1.76 -17.04
N PHE A 11 3.36 1.80 -15.81
CA PHE A 11 4.03 2.28 -14.62
C PHE A 11 3.42 1.64 -13.37
N ALA A 12 4.21 1.47 -12.32
CA ALA A 12 3.76 0.97 -11.02
C ALA A 12 4.28 1.85 -9.87
N VAL A 13 3.46 2.03 -8.83
CA VAL A 13 3.87 2.65 -7.58
C VAL A 13 3.71 1.61 -6.48
N GLY A 14 4.78 1.35 -5.73
CA GLY A 14 4.77 0.49 -4.56
C GLY A 14 5.01 1.30 -3.30
N ILE A 15 4.26 0.97 -2.25
CA ILE A 15 4.35 1.62 -0.95
C ILE A 15 4.55 0.56 0.11
N ASP A 16 5.31 0.92 1.14
CA ASP A 16 5.46 0.09 2.33
C ASP A 16 5.80 1.00 3.51
N VAL A 17 5.50 0.53 4.73
CA VAL A 17 5.89 1.21 5.97
C VAL A 17 7.25 0.72 6.48
N ASP A 18 7.73 -0.42 5.99
CA ASP A 18 9.03 -0.98 6.33
C ASP A 18 10.09 -0.60 5.28
N ALA A 19 11.13 0.12 5.73
CA ALA A 19 12.25 0.49 4.89
C ALA A 19 12.98 -0.74 4.30
N GLN A 20 13.00 -1.87 5.02
CA GLN A 20 13.58 -3.11 4.52
C GLN A 20 12.76 -3.71 3.38
N ALA A 21 11.43 -3.61 3.44
CA ALA A 21 10.54 -4.06 2.37
C ALA A 21 10.74 -3.20 1.10
N ILE A 22 10.87 -1.88 1.25
CA ILE A 22 11.22 -0.98 0.13
C ILE A 22 12.57 -1.34 -0.49
N ALA A 23 13.61 -1.53 0.32
CA ALA A 23 14.93 -1.91 -0.17
C ALA A 23 14.89 -3.26 -0.93
N SER A 24 14.16 -4.24 -0.39
CA SER A 24 13.97 -5.55 -1.00
C SER A 24 13.21 -5.46 -2.33
N ALA A 25 12.14 -4.66 -2.38
CA ALA A 25 11.36 -4.42 -3.60
C ALA A 25 12.22 -3.76 -4.69
N TYR A 26 13.07 -2.80 -4.32
CA TYR A 26 14.01 -2.17 -5.25
C TYR A 26 15.02 -3.17 -5.83
N GLN A 27 15.59 -4.03 -4.97
CA GLN A 27 16.50 -5.09 -5.42
C GLN A 27 15.79 -6.09 -6.35
N ASN A 28 14.58 -6.51 -6.00
CA ASN A 28 13.77 -7.40 -6.83
C ASN A 28 13.42 -6.77 -8.19
N ALA A 29 13.14 -5.47 -8.21
CA ALA A 29 12.90 -4.73 -9.45
C ALA A 29 14.15 -4.70 -10.33
N ALA A 30 15.32 -4.40 -9.75
CA ALA A 30 16.60 -4.39 -10.46
C ALA A 30 16.95 -5.76 -11.05
N LEU A 31 16.72 -6.85 -10.30
CA LEU A 31 16.92 -8.23 -10.79
C LEU A 31 16.05 -8.57 -12.01
N ASN A 32 14.94 -7.86 -12.21
CA ASN A 32 14.04 -8.03 -13.35
C ASN A 32 14.17 -6.91 -14.40
N ASN A 33 15.25 -6.11 -14.36
CA ASN A 33 15.49 -4.97 -15.26
C ASN A 33 14.36 -3.93 -15.29
N ILE A 34 13.71 -3.71 -14.14
CA ILE A 34 12.67 -2.70 -13.99
C ILE A 34 13.34 -1.42 -13.48
N GLY A 35 13.40 -0.42 -14.34
CA GLY A 35 13.95 0.90 -14.02
C GLY A 35 12.97 1.82 -13.32
N PRO A 36 13.46 2.97 -12.80
CA PRO A 36 12.63 3.97 -12.12
C PRO A 36 11.61 4.64 -13.06
N ASP A 37 11.79 4.55 -14.38
CA ASP A 37 10.84 4.97 -15.41
C ASP A 37 9.59 4.08 -15.46
N ARG A 38 9.65 2.88 -14.88
CA ARG A 38 8.55 1.89 -14.87
C ARG A 38 8.01 1.61 -13.47
N MET A 39 8.77 1.92 -12.42
CA MET A 39 8.36 1.64 -11.05
C MET A 39 8.92 2.66 -10.06
N GLN A 40 8.05 3.21 -9.22
CA GLN A 40 8.42 4.07 -8.09
C GLN A 40 8.11 3.37 -6.77
N LEU A 41 8.98 3.55 -5.78
CA LEU A 41 8.81 2.99 -4.44
C LEU A 41 8.83 4.13 -3.41
N GLN A 42 7.91 4.09 -2.45
CA GLN A 42 7.75 5.12 -1.43
C GLN A 42 7.63 4.49 -0.04
N LEU A 43 8.42 5.00 0.91
CA LEU A 43 8.33 4.63 2.32
C LEU A 43 7.33 5.56 3.01
N ILE A 44 6.31 4.99 3.67
CA ILE A 44 5.35 5.76 4.44
C ILE A 44 5.66 5.61 5.93
N ALA A 45 5.77 6.73 6.65
CA ALA A 45 5.94 6.68 8.10
C ALA A 45 4.63 6.26 8.77
N SER A 46 4.66 5.16 9.54
CA SER A 46 3.56 4.84 10.46
C SER A 46 3.52 5.89 11.58
N GLU A 47 2.33 6.43 11.88
CA GLU A 47 2.12 7.50 12.86
C GLU A 47 2.47 7.14 14.32
N ASN A 48 3.04 5.96 14.58
CA ASN A 48 3.43 5.52 15.93
C ASN A 48 4.74 6.11 16.48
N THR A 49 5.30 7.16 15.86
CA THR A 49 6.56 7.78 16.34
C THR A 49 6.42 9.22 16.85
N LEU A 50 5.19 9.70 17.10
CA LEU A 50 4.95 10.98 17.79
C LEU A 50 4.41 10.76 19.21
N SER A 51 5.12 9.98 20.02
CA SER A 51 4.95 10.01 21.48
C SER A 51 6.24 9.67 22.20
N SER A 52 7.27 10.50 22.03
CA SER A 52 8.39 10.60 22.98
C SER A 52 9.15 11.89 22.75
N GLU A 53 8.58 13.03 23.14
CA GLU A 53 9.38 14.15 23.64
C GLU A 53 8.62 14.88 24.75
N GLY A 54 9.22 14.82 25.93
CA GLY A 54 8.75 15.48 27.14
C GLY A 54 9.83 15.40 28.22
N ASP A 55 11.04 15.88 27.93
CA ASP A 55 11.70 16.86 28.80
C ASP A 55 12.88 17.57 28.11
N GLN A 56 13.05 18.84 28.45
CA GLN A 56 13.65 19.93 27.70
C GLN A 56 15.17 20.01 27.83
N THR A 57 15.90 20.45 26.78
CA THR A 57 16.89 21.54 26.91
C THR A 57 17.15 22.25 25.57
N SER A 58 17.20 23.57 25.65
CA SER A 58 17.27 24.57 24.57
C SER A 58 18.48 24.48 23.64
N GLY A 59 18.25 24.74 22.35
CA GLY A 59 19.29 25.07 21.36
C GLY A 59 18.67 25.42 20.00
N VAL A 60 18.67 26.70 19.65
CA VAL A 60 18.17 27.25 18.38
C VAL A 60 19.00 26.74 17.20
N VAL A 61 18.37 26.07 16.23
CA VAL A 61 18.70 26.23 14.80
C VAL A 61 17.50 25.91 13.92
N GLU A 62 17.20 26.86 13.04
CA GLU A 62 16.19 26.84 11.99
C GLU A 62 16.38 25.67 11.02
N GLY A 63 15.27 25.09 10.58
CA GLY A 63 15.25 23.96 9.68
C GLY A 63 13.94 23.22 9.84
N GLU A 64 12.87 23.83 9.34
CA GLU A 64 11.56 23.26 9.11
C GLU A 64 11.61 21.91 8.37
N ASN A 65 11.93 20.84 9.08
CA ASN A 65 11.53 19.48 8.72
C ASN A 65 10.10 19.29 9.24
N THR A 66 9.15 19.92 8.55
CA THR A 66 7.82 19.34 8.46
C THR A 66 8.03 17.99 7.77
N LEU A 67 8.11 16.94 8.57
CA LEU A 67 7.93 15.57 8.09
C LEU A 67 6.52 15.55 7.50
N ASP A 68 6.44 15.81 6.20
CA ASP A 68 5.23 15.59 5.43
C ASP A 68 4.86 14.12 5.66
N ILE A 69 3.89 13.90 6.53
CA ILE A 69 3.16 12.64 6.60
C ILE A 69 2.62 12.49 5.19
N GLN A 70 3.23 11.60 4.39
CA GLN A 70 2.82 11.36 3.02
C GLN A 70 1.50 10.57 3.06
N THR A 71 0.43 11.28 3.37
CA THR A 71 -0.93 10.83 3.13
C THR A 71 -1.07 10.59 1.63
N PHE A 72 -1.74 9.53 1.23
CA PHE A 72 -2.02 9.21 -0.18
C PHE A 72 -2.66 10.42 -0.88
N THR A 73 -1.87 11.21 -1.61
CA THR A 73 -2.36 12.42 -2.31
C THR A 73 -2.86 12.13 -3.72
N ASP A 74 -2.56 10.95 -4.24
CA ASP A 74 -2.86 10.52 -5.60
C ASP A 74 -4.23 9.82 -5.68
N LYS A 75 -5.29 10.61 -5.53
CA LYS A 75 -6.68 10.14 -5.71
C LYS A 75 -6.99 9.86 -7.18
N ASP A 76 -7.82 8.85 -7.43
CA ASP A 76 -8.34 8.46 -8.75
C ASP A 76 -7.25 8.35 -9.83
N LYS A 77 -6.10 7.75 -9.48
CA LYS A 77 -4.90 7.80 -10.33
C LYS A 77 -4.52 6.46 -10.94
N TYR A 78 -4.98 5.35 -10.37
CA TYR A 78 -4.54 4.01 -10.76
C TYR A 78 -5.67 3.20 -11.40
N ASP A 79 -5.36 2.53 -12.52
CA ASP A 79 -6.27 1.62 -13.22
C ASP A 79 -6.36 0.24 -12.53
N VAL A 80 -5.36 -0.08 -11.71
CA VAL A 80 -5.30 -1.28 -10.89
C VAL A 80 -4.70 -0.93 -9.52
N VAL A 81 -5.34 -1.36 -8.43
CA VAL A 81 -4.82 -1.22 -7.06
C VAL A 81 -4.71 -2.61 -6.42
N ILE A 82 -3.59 -2.89 -5.78
CA ILE A 82 -3.34 -4.20 -5.16
C ILE A 82 -2.83 -4.02 -3.75
N ALA A 83 -3.45 -4.70 -2.79
CA ALA A 83 -3.03 -4.72 -1.40
C ALA A 83 -2.92 -6.16 -0.91
N ASN A 84 -1.69 -6.65 -0.73
CA ASN A 84 -1.41 -7.96 -0.15
C ASN A 84 -0.85 -7.77 1.27
N ILE A 85 -1.75 -7.51 2.23
CA ILE A 85 -1.43 -7.14 3.61
C ILE A 85 -2.45 -7.78 4.57
N LEU A 86 -2.19 -7.69 5.87
CA LEU A 86 -3.04 -8.32 6.88
C LEU A 86 -4.46 -7.70 6.94
N LEU A 87 -5.39 -8.47 7.52
CA LEU A 87 -6.81 -8.11 7.65
C LEU A 87 -7.04 -6.69 8.21
N ASN A 88 -6.50 -6.38 9.39
CA ASN A 88 -6.83 -5.10 10.05
C ASN A 88 -6.37 -3.90 9.21
N PRO A 89 -5.13 -3.85 8.67
CA PRO A 89 -4.75 -2.82 7.70
C PRO A 89 -5.68 -2.72 6.48
N LEU A 90 -6.17 -3.84 5.94
CA LEU A 90 -7.15 -3.81 4.85
C LEU A 90 -8.48 -3.18 5.28
N LEU A 91 -8.92 -3.38 6.52
CA LEU A 91 -10.16 -2.80 7.04
C LEU A 91 -10.00 -1.31 7.38
N ASP A 92 -8.92 -0.97 8.07
CA ASP A 92 -8.63 0.38 8.58
C ASP A 92 -8.34 1.36 7.44
N ASN A 93 -7.68 0.89 6.37
CA ASN A 93 -7.26 1.73 5.25
C ASN A 93 -8.16 1.60 4.01
N ALA A 94 -9.31 0.93 4.12
CA ALA A 94 -10.16 0.67 2.97
C ALA A 94 -10.54 1.94 2.19
N ASP A 95 -10.91 3.03 2.87
CA ASP A 95 -11.26 4.28 2.18
C ASP A 95 -10.07 4.87 1.41
N GLN A 96 -8.85 4.73 1.94
CA GLN A 96 -7.63 5.19 1.27
C GLN A 96 -7.30 4.32 0.06
N ILE A 97 -7.36 2.99 0.22
CA ILE A 97 -7.14 2.01 -0.86
C ILE A 97 -8.12 2.25 -2.01
N ILE A 98 -9.41 2.42 -1.70
CA ILE A 98 -10.44 2.73 -2.70
C ILE A 98 -10.15 4.06 -3.38
N SER A 99 -9.77 5.10 -2.62
CA SER A 99 -9.56 6.44 -3.19
C SER A 99 -8.41 6.53 -4.21
N CYS A 100 -7.49 5.56 -4.21
CA CYS A 100 -6.40 5.48 -5.18
C CYS A 100 -6.89 5.01 -6.57
N ALA A 101 -7.95 4.21 -6.59
CA ALA A 101 -8.47 3.56 -7.77
C ALA A 101 -9.34 4.53 -8.60
N LYS A 102 -9.11 4.61 -9.92
CA LYS A 102 -10.01 5.35 -10.82
C LYS A 102 -11.41 4.70 -10.84
N PRO A 103 -12.46 5.44 -11.22
CA PRO A 103 -13.74 4.82 -11.59
C PRO A 103 -13.54 3.72 -12.65
N GLY A 104 -14.02 2.51 -12.35
CA GLY A 104 -13.88 1.34 -13.24
C GLY A 104 -12.53 0.62 -13.14
N ALA A 105 -11.64 1.02 -12.23
CA ALA A 105 -10.40 0.31 -11.94
C ALA A 105 -10.65 -1.05 -11.27
N VAL A 106 -9.65 -1.92 -11.36
CA VAL A 106 -9.66 -3.23 -10.68
C VAL A 106 -8.93 -3.14 -9.35
N ILE A 107 -9.52 -3.70 -8.30
CA ILE A 107 -8.89 -3.78 -6.98
C ILE A 107 -8.69 -5.25 -6.59
N GLY A 108 -7.46 -5.61 -6.25
CA GLY A 108 -7.11 -6.93 -5.72
C GLY A 108 -6.68 -6.84 -4.27
N LEU A 109 -7.32 -7.61 -3.38
CA LEU A 109 -6.99 -7.67 -1.96
C LEU A 109 -6.49 -9.08 -1.65
N SER A 110 -5.42 -9.22 -0.88
CA SER A 110 -4.89 -10.51 -0.46
C SER A 110 -4.16 -10.37 0.88
N GLY A 111 -3.59 -11.46 1.40
CA GLY A 111 -2.93 -11.49 2.70
C GLY A 111 -3.88 -11.80 3.86
N ILE A 112 -5.05 -12.35 3.54
CA ILE A 112 -6.07 -12.79 4.51
C ILE A 112 -6.26 -14.30 4.50
N LEU A 113 -6.70 -14.83 5.63
CA LEU A 113 -7.10 -16.22 5.75
C LEU A 113 -8.51 -16.45 5.19
N SER A 114 -8.78 -17.68 4.75
CA SER A 114 -10.05 -18.09 4.13
C SER A 114 -11.28 -17.84 5.00
N GLU A 115 -11.12 -17.90 6.32
CA GLU A 115 -12.13 -17.61 7.34
C GLU A 115 -12.29 -16.11 7.65
N GLN A 116 -11.41 -15.25 7.12
CA GLN A 116 -11.45 -13.80 7.30
C GLN A 116 -12.16 -13.07 6.15
N VAL A 117 -12.47 -13.78 5.06
CA VAL A 117 -13.05 -13.24 3.83
C VAL A 117 -14.32 -12.42 4.08
N HIS A 118 -15.20 -12.85 5.00
CA HIS A 118 -16.47 -12.16 5.22
C HIS A 118 -16.29 -10.73 5.74
N TYR A 119 -15.26 -10.47 6.56
CA TYR A 119 -14.95 -9.12 7.02
C TYR A 119 -14.54 -8.19 5.86
N ILE A 120 -13.77 -8.72 4.90
CA ILE A 120 -13.37 -7.98 3.70
C ILE A 120 -14.59 -7.70 2.83
N ILE A 121 -15.41 -8.71 2.54
CA ILE A 121 -16.63 -8.51 1.75
C ILE A 121 -17.51 -7.44 2.40
N GLU A 122 -17.78 -7.54 3.70
CA GLU A 122 -18.60 -6.56 4.42
C GLU A 122 -18.04 -5.13 4.30
N ARG A 123 -16.72 -4.96 4.47
CA ARG A 123 -16.08 -3.64 4.43
C ARG A 123 -16.00 -3.03 3.04
N TYR A 124 -15.84 -3.84 2.00
CA TYR A 124 -15.56 -3.39 0.63
C TYR A 124 -16.78 -3.41 -0.31
N SER A 125 -17.81 -4.20 -0.03
CA SER A 125 -19.04 -4.26 -0.85
C SER A 125 -19.73 -2.91 -1.10
N PRO A 126 -19.70 -1.92 -0.18
CA PRO A 126 -20.27 -0.61 -0.47
C PRO A 126 -19.53 0.18 -1.57
N PHE A 127 -18.28 -0.19 -1.87
CA PHE A 127 -17.40 0.52 -2.80
C PHE A 127 -17.13 -0.26 -4.09
N LEU A 128 -17.26 -1.60 -4.04
CA LEU A 128 -16.89 -2.50 -5.12
C LEU A 128 -18.08 -3.30 -5.64
N GLU A 129 -18.13 -3.47 -6.95
CA GLU A 129 -19.07 -4.34 -7.64
C GLU A 129 -18.35 -5.60 -8.14
N GLY A 130 -19.09 -6.71 -8.27
CA GLY A 130 -18.53 -7.93 -8.88
C GLY A 130 -17.39 -8.57 -8.10
N ILE A 131 -17.43 -8.54 -6.76
CA ILE A 131 -16.41 -9.15 -5.91
C ILE A 131 -16.36 -10.66 -6.17
N GLU A 132 -15.20 -11.13 -6.66
CA GLU A 132 -14.87 -12.54 -6.79
C GLU A 132 -13.86 -12.93 -5.70
N VAL A 133 -14.00 -14.13 -5.15
CA VAL A 133 -13.09 -14.64 -4.12
C VAL A 133 -12.45 -15.93 -4.61
N SER A 134 -11.13 -15.97 -4.55
CA SER A 134 -10.31 -17.15 -4.81
C SER A 134 -9.65 -17.61 -3.51
N LYS A 135 -9.56 -18.92 -3.32
CA LYS A 135 -8.96 -19.54 -2.12
C LYS A 135 -7.86 -20.50 -2.54
N MET A 136 -6.75 -20.47 -1.80
CA MET A 136 -5.63 -21.40 -1.96
C MET A 136 -5.13 -21.81 -0.58
N ASP A 137 -5.31 -23.09 -0.26
CA ASP A 137 -5.10 -23.61 1.10
C ASP A 137 -5.86 -22.77 2.14
N ASP A 138 -5.14 -22.23 3.13
CA ASP A 138 -5.72 -21.39 4.19
C ASP A 138 -5.83 -19.91 3.78
N TRP A 139 -5.35 -19.51 2.60
CA TRP A 139 -5.31 -18.11 2.15
C TRP A 139 -6.40 -17.78 1.14
N ALA A 140 -6.77 -16.49 1.08
CA ALA A 140 -7.73 -15.97 0.12
C ALA A 140 -7.29 -14.65 -0.52
N CYS A 141 -7.84 -14.38 -1.72
CA CYS A 141 -7.82 -13.08 -2.39
C CYS A 141 -9.16 -12.79 -3.08
#